data_AF-A0A7I7PD61-F1
#
_entry.id   AF-A0A7I7PD61-F1
#
_cell.length_a   1.000
_cell.length_b   1.000
_cell.length_c   1.000
_cell.angle_alpha   90.00
_cell.angle_beta   90.00
_cell.angle_gamma   90.00
#
_symmetry.space_group_name_H-M   'P 1'
#
loop_
_entity.id
_entity.type
_entity.pdbx_description
1 polymer ?
#
loop_
_entity_poly.entity_id
_entity_poly.type
_entity_poly.pdbx_seq_one_letter_code
_entity_poly.pdbx_strand_id
1 'polypeptide(L)'
;MLIGSRRPEICERLAARLRAQGATAFAAYLDLADTSSIDLFVESARYLVGEVDVLITDAGLSAARSDMFGAQHLAAQVIPPMIRRGRGDVVLVSPDILAGATPPNACRRALDAWLSGLDAEFVGTGVRASIIRSAGIAARVAPADVARVIAAMVGSGESMHLRLVEVISQHPAPAPAKERKAR
;
A
#
# COMPACT_ATOMS: atom_id res chain seq x y z
N MET A 1 10.03 9.47 -5.18
CA MET A 1 9.09 8.79 -4.27
C MET A 1 9.49 9.04 -2.82
N LEU A 2 8.52 9.03 -1.90
CA LEU A 2 8.74 9.06 -0.45
C LEU A 2 8.25 7.75 0.16
N ILE A 3 9.04 7.15 1.06
CA ILE A 3 8.74 5.88 1.71
C ILE A 3 8.63 6.13 3.22
N GLY A 4 7.56 5.63 3.85
CA GLY A 4 7.28 5.86 5.26
C GLY A 4 6.98 4.60 6.05
N SER A 5 7.49 4.52 7.28
CA SER A 5 7.06 3.57 8.30
C SER A 5 7.53 4.02 9.69
N ARG A 6 7.11 3.29 10.74
CA ARG A 6 7.64 3.41 12.11
C ARG A 6 9.12 3.05 12.25
N ARG A 7 9.74 2.52 11.20
CA ARG A 7 11.12 2.05 11.14
C ARG A 7 11.88 2.83 10.05
N PRO A 8 12.21 4.11 10.30
CA PRO A 8 12.79 4.99 9.29
C PRO A 8 14.13 4.47 8.75
N GLU A 9 14.88 3.71 9.55
CA GLU A 9 16.13 3.07 9.15
C GLU A 9 15.93 1.99 8.07
N ILE A 10 14.78 1.30 8.05
CA ILE A 10 14.45 0.35 6.99
C ILE A 10 14.10 1.10 5.70
N CYS A 11 13.30 2.16 5.83
CA CYS A 11 12.91 3.02 4.71
C CYS A 11 14.15 3.66 4.07
N GLU A 12 15.10 4.14 4.87
CA GLU A 12 16.32 4.79 4.39
C GLU A 12 17.24 3.81 3.68
N ARG A 13 17.39 2.56 4.17
CA ARG A 13 18.14 1.52 3.44
C ARG A 13 17.53 1.23 2.08
N LEU A 14 16.19 1.19 1.98
CA LEU A 14 15.50 1.00 0.71
C LEU A 14 15.69 2.22 -0.21
N ALA A 15 15.51 3.43 0.29
CA ALA A 15 15.71 4.66 -0.46
C ALA A 15 17.16 4.80 -0.96
N ALA A 16 18.16 4.46 -0.13
CA ALA A 16 19.57 4.42 -0.53
C ALA A 16 19.82 3.43 -1.66
N ARG A 17 19.26 2.21 -1.58
CA ARG A 17 19.37 1.21 -2.65
C ARG A 17 18.73 1.69 -3.95
N LEU A 18 17.58 2.33 -3.88
CA LEU A 18 16.90 2.90 -5.05
C LEU A 18 17.70 4.06 -5.65
N ARG A 19 18.28 4.93 -4.83
CA ARG A 19 19.18 6.00 -5.28
C ARG A 19 20.44 5.47 -5.95
N ALA A 20 21.02 4.38 -5.44
CA ALA A 20 22.14 3.70 -6.09
C ALA A 20 21.79 3.11 -7.47
N GLN A 21 20.49 2.90 -7.75
CA GLN A 21 19.97 2.47 -9.05
C GLN A 21 19.52 3.66 -9.93
N GLY A 22 19.80 4.90 -9.52
CA GLY A 22 19.46 6.12 -10.27
C GLY A 22 18.05 6.66 -10.01
N ALA A 23 17.29 6.09 -9.07
CA ALA A 23 15.94 6.57 -8.75
C ALA A 23 15.96 7.70 -7.70
N THR A 24 15.01 8.63 -7.80
CA THR A 24 14.78 9.65 -6.76
C THR A 24 13.90 9.07 -5.65
N ALA A 25 14.50 8.71 -4.52
CA ALA A 25 13.81 8.13 -3.37
C ALA A 25 14.25 8.78 -2.06
N PHE A 26 13.27 9.03 -1.19
CA PHE A 26 13.44 9.60 0.16
C PHE A 26 12.76 8.71 1.18
N ALA A 27 13.21 8.79 2.43
CA ALA A 27 12.57 8.15 3.57
C ALA A 27 12.14 9.20 4.59
N ALA A 28 10.98 8.98 5.22
CA ALA A 28 10.51 9.76 6.36
C ALA A 28 9.83 8.85 7.38
N TYR A 29 9.75 9.30 8.63
CA TYR A 29 8.97 8.59 9.65
C TYR A 29 7.47 8.68 9.32
N LEU A 30 6.76 7.58 9.49
CA LEU A 30 5.30 7.54 9.36
C LEU A 30 4.72 6.55 10.37
N ASP A 31 3.92 7.06 11.29
CA ASP A 31 3.05 6.28 12.16
C ASP A 31 1.59 6.59 11.84
N LEU A 32 0.86 5.59 11.33
CA LEU A 32 -0.56 5.76 11.01
C LEU A 32 -1.43 5.88 12.27
N ALA A 33 -0.92 5.54 13.46
CA ALA A 33 -1.63 5.76 14.71
C ALA A 33 -1.55 7.22 15.21
N ASP A 34 -0.71 8.06 14.60
CA ASP A 34 -0.47 9.45 15.00
C ASP A 34 -0.78 10.42 13.85
N THR A 35 -1.83 11.23 13.99
CA THR A 35 -2.22 12.22 12.99
C THR A 35 -1.14 13.27 12.74
N SER A 36 -0.38 13.66 13.76
CA SER A 36 0.71 14.63 13.58
C SER A 36 1.85 14.03 12.76
N SER A 37 2.14 12.74 12.96
CA SER A 37 3.10 12.01 12.11
C SER A 37 2.63 11.96 10.65
N ILE A 38 1.33 11.77 10.40
CA ILE A 38 0.77 11.74 9.04
C ILE A 38 0.89 13.11 8.38
N ASP A 39 0.53 14.18 9.09
CA ASP A 39 0.56 15.55 8.58
C ASP A 39 2.00 15.94 8.16
N LEU A 40 2.99 15.67 9.02
CA LEU A 40 4.41 15.90 8.73
C LEU A 40 4.92 15.05 7.55
N PHE A 41 4.44 13.82 7.41
CA PHE A 41 4.80 12.95 6.29
C PHE A 41 4.25 13.48 4.96
N VAL A 42 3.00 13.96 4.94
CA VAL A 42 2.37 14.57 3.76
C VAL A 42 3.07 15.87 3.38
N GLU A 43 3.43 16.70 4.37
CA GLU A 43 4.21 17.92 4.12
C GLU A 43 5.58 17.59 3.51
N SER A 44 6.28 16.60 4.06
CA SER A 44 7.55 16.10 3.54
C SER A 44 7.41 15.59 2.10
N ALA A 45 6.31 14.89 1.78
CA ALA A 45 6.04 14.41 0.43
C ALA A 45 5.89 15.59 -0.55
N ARG A 46 5.12 16.61 -0.17
CA ARG A 46 4.91 17.82 -0.97
C ARG A 46 6.21 18.58 -1.20
N TYR A 47 7.07 18.67 -0.18
CA TYR A 47 8.36 19.35 -0.29
C TYR A 47 9.38 18.59 -1.15
N LEU A 48 9.53 17.27 -0.92
CA LEU A 48 10.59 16.47 -1.54
C LEU A 48 10.23 15.90 -2.91
N VAL A 49 8.95 15.58 -3.12
CA VAL A 49 8.46 14.88 -4.32
C VAL A 49 7.52 15.78 -5.15
N GLY A 50 6.91 16.78 -4.53
CA GLY A 50 5.91 17.64 -5.16
C GLY A 50 4.51 17.04 -5.06
N GLU A 51 3.73 17.21 -6.12
CA GLU A 51 2.38 16.67 -6.17
C GLU A 51 2.38 15.14 -6.23
N VAL A 52 1.58 14.51 -5.38
CA VAL A 52 1.50 13.05 -5.31
C VAL A 52 0.60 12.52 -6.42
N ASP A 53 1.17 11.81 -7.39
CA ASP A 53 0.40 11.13 -8.45
C ASP A 53 -0.01 9.70 -8.06
N VAL A 54 0.70 9.07 -7.12
CA VAL A 54 0.47 7.67 -6.71
C VAL A 54 0.54 7.54 -5.19
N LEU A 55 -0.51 6.98 -4.58
CA LEU A 55 -0.55 6.59 -3.17
C LEU A 55 -0.58 5.06 -3.06
N ILE A 56 0.42 4.48 -2.40
CA ILE A 56 0.44 3.05 -2.04
C ILE A 56 0.45 2.96 -0.52
N THR A 57 -0.55 2.30 0.06
CA THR A 57 -0.66 2.14 1.51
C THR A 57 -1.21 0.75 1.86
N ASP A 58 -0.83 0.19 3.01
CA ASP A 58 -1.31 -1.13 3.44
C ASP A 58 -2.74 -1.15 4.00
N ALA A 59 -3.47 -0.06 3.73
CA ALA A 59 -4.78 0.24 4.29
C ALA A 59 -4.85 0.31 5.82
N GLY A 60 -3.72 0.31 6.54
CA GLY A 60 -3.69 0.52 7.99
C GLY A 60 -4.26 -0.66 8.76
N LEU A 61 -4.05 -1.88 8.30
CA LEU A 61 -4.75 -3.04 8.86
C LEU A 61 -3.81 -4.00 9.59
N SER A 62 -2.90 -3.42 10.38
CA SER A 62 -2.11 -4.13 11.39
C SER A 62 -2.96 -4.45 12.64
N ALA A 63 -4.02 -5.25 12.48
CA ALA A 63 -4.93 -5.74 13.54
C ALA A 63 -5.66 -4.70 14.44
N ALA A 64 -5.26 -3.43 14.48
CA ALA A 64 -5.83 -2.36 15.27
C ALA A 64 -6.68 -1.42 14.41
N ARG A 65 -7.85 -1.00 14.92
CA ARG A 65 -8.75 -0.06 14.22
C ARG A 65 -8.12 1.32 14.00
N SER A 66 -7.18 1.73 14.85
CA SER A 66 -6.49 3.03 14.80
C SER A 66 -5.79 3.27 13.47
N ASP A 67 -5.09 2.24 12.98
CA ASP A 67 -4.21 2.35 11.83
C ASP A 67 -5.02 2.56 10.54
N MET A 68 -6.24 1.98 10.46
CA MET A 68 -7.17 2.16 9.35
C MET A 68 -7.63 3.63 9.25
N PHE A 69 -7.97 4.24 10.39
CA PHE A 69 -8.33 5.67 10.40
C PHE A 69 -7.15 6.54 10.00
N GLY A 70 -5.93 6.17 10.41
CA GLY A 70 -4.71 6.81 9.93
C GLY A 70 -4.51 6.72 8.43
N ALA A 71 -4.70 5.53 7.86
CA ALA A 71 -4.61 5.34 6.41
C ALA A 71 -5.68 6.15 5.66
N GLN A 72 -6.90 6.24 6.21
CA GLN A 72 -7.97 7.09 5.69
C GLN A 72 -7.63 8.58 5.81
N HIS A 73 -7.02 9.01 6.92
CA HIS A 73 -6.56 10.39 7.13
C HIS A 73 -5.45 10.76 6.13
N LEU A 74 -4.47 9.88 5.93
CA LEU A 74 -3.45 10.03 4.90
C LEU A 74 -4.09 10.17 3.51
N ALA A 75 -5.04 9.29 3.17
CA ALA A 75 -5.73 9.32 1.88
C ALA A 75 -6.54 10.61 1.70
N ALA A 76 -7.24 11.08 2.73
CA ALA A 76 -8.02 12.32 2.70
C ALA A 76 -7.16 13.57 2.45
N GLN A 77 -5.87 13.54 2.75
CA GLN A 77 -4.94 14.64 2.45
C GLN A 77 -4.31 14.57 1.06
N VAL A 78 -4.27 13.37 0.46
CA VAL A 78 -3.58 13.09 -0.80
C VAL A 78 -4.55 13.06 -2.00
N ILE A 79 -5.75 12.51 -1.80
CA ILE A 79 -6.77 12.31 -2.84
C ILE A 79 -7.36 13.62 -3.39
N PRO A 80 -7.78 14.61 -2.58
CA PRO A 80 -8.43 15.80 -3.14
C PRO A 80 -7.54 16.59 -4.11
N PRO A 81 -6.22 16.74 -3.87
CA PRO A 81 -5.29 17.25 -4.88
C PRO A 81 -5.26 16.43 -6.18
N MET A 82 -5.30 15.09 -6.11
CA MET A 82 -5.34 14.21 -7.29
C MET A 82 -6.62 14.44 -8.12
N ILE A 83 -7.78 14.49 -7.45
CA ILE A 83 -9.08 14.77 -8.09
C ILE A 83 -9.05 16.12 -8.80
N ARG A 84 -8.53 17.18 -8.15
CA ARG A 84 -8.41 18.51 -8.77
C ARG A 84 -7.54 18.52 -10.02
N ARG A 85 -6.53 17.63 -10.10
CA ARG A 85 -5.66 17.49 -11.28
C ARG A 85 -6.25 16.58 -12.37
N GLY A 86 -7.36 15.90 -12.09
CA GLY A 86 -7.94 14.94 -13.03
C GLY A 86 -7.11 13.66 -13.19
N ARG A 87 -6.20 13.35 -12.25
CA ARG A 87 -5.32 12.17 -12.34
C ARG A 87 -4.79 11.72 -10.99
N GLY A 88 -4.72 10.41 -10.80
CA GLY A 88 -4.01 9.78 -9.70
C GLY A 88 -4.30 8.28 -9.59
N ASP A 89 -3.41 7.55 -8.92
CA ASP A 89 -3.58 6.13 -8.62
C ASP A 89 -3.52 5.90 -7.10
N VAL A 90 -4.57 5.30 -6.54
CA VAL A 90 -4.62 4.86 -5.14
C VAL A 90 -4.62 3.33 -5.09
N VAL A 91 -3.56 2.76 -4.52
CA VAL A 91 -3.37 1.31 -4.39
C VAL A 91 -3.38 0.92 -2.91
N LEU A 92 -4.40 0.17 -2.53
CA LEU A 92 -4.51 -0.44 -1.21
C LEU A 92 -3.88 -1.84 -1.23
N VAL A 93 -2.93 -2.09 -0.34
CA VAL A 93 -2.31 -3.41 -0.18
C VAL A 93 -2.91 -4.10 1.03
N SER A 94 -3.58 -5.22 0.83
CA SER A 94 -4.24 -5.95 1.91
C SER A 94 -3.21 -6.58 2.88
N PRO A 95 -3.52 -6.65 4.20
CA PRO A 95 -2.62 -7.23 5.21
C PRO A 95 -2.24 -8.68 5.01
N ASP A 96 -3.06 -9.48 4.31
CA ASP A 96 -2.71 -10.88 4.01
C ASP A 96 -1.44 -10.99 3.17
N ILE A 97 -1.12 -9.96 2.38
CA ILE A 97 0.14 -9.85 1.65
C ILE A 97 1.32 -9.59 2.59
N LEU A 98 1.14 -8.78 3.64
CA LEU A 98 2.22 -8.31 4.51
C LEU A 98 2.46 -9.20 5.73
N ALA A 99 1.39 -9.66 6.38
CA ALA A 99 1.45 -10.46 7.61
C ALA A 99 1.58 -11.96 7.34
N GLY A 100 1.33 -12.42 6.11
CA GLY A 100 1.31 -13.85 5.77
C GLY A 100 0.24 -14.65 6.51
N ALA A 101 -0.71 -13.96 7.14
CA ALA A 101 -1.84 -14.50 7.87
C ALA A 101 -3.14 -13.88 7.32
N THR A 102 -4.22 -14.65 7.28
CA THR A 102 -5.51 -14.15 6.82
C THR A 102 -6.05 -13.13 7.81
N PRO A 103 -6.34 -11.88 7.39
CA PRO A 103 -6.91 -10.88 8.28
C PRO A 103 -8.31 -11.32 8.74
N PRO A 104 -8.76 -10.88 9.92
CA PRO A 104 -10.13 -11.13 10.36
C PRO A 104 -11.16 -10.66 9.31
N ASN A 105 -12.26 -11.40 9.14
CA ASN A 105 -13.30 -11.07 8.15
C ASN A 105 -13.84 -9.63 8.27
N ALA A 106 -13.89 -9.09 9.49
CA ALA A 106 -14.31 -7.71 9.72
C ALA A 106 -13.33 -6.69 9.08
N CYS A 107 -12.03 -6.96 9.15
CA CYS A 107 -11.00 -6.14 8.52
C CYS A 107 -11.11 -6.21 6.99
N ARG A 108 -11.30 -7.40 6.41
CA ARG A 108 -11.52 -7.54 4.96
C ARG A 108 -12.78 -6.79 4.50
N ARG A 109 -13.90 -6.93 5.21
CA ARG A 109 -15.13 -6.19 4.90
C ARG A 109 -14.98 -4.67 5.02
N ALA A 110 -14.25 -4.20 6.03
CA ALA A 110 -13.99 -2.77 6.19
C ALA A 110 -13.13 -2.23 5.03
N LEU A 111 -12.15 -3.01 4.58
CA LEU A 111 -11.32 -2.68 3.43
C LEU A 111 -12.15 -2.66 2.12
N ASP A 112 -12.98 -3.67 1.89
CA ASP A 112 -13.87 -3.74 0.72
C ASP A 112 -14.87 -2.55 0.72
N ALA A 113 -15.39 -2.18 1.90
CA ALA A 113 -16.28 -1.03 2.04
C ALA A 113 -15.57 0.30 1.74
N TRP A 114 -14.34 0.49 2.25
CA TRP A 114 -13.55 1.68 1.96
C TRP A 114 -13.22 1.77 0.47
N LEU A 115 -12.80 0.66 -0.14
CA LEU A 115 -12.50 0.57 -1.56
C LEU A 115 -13.71 0.90 -2.43
N SER A 116 -14.88 0.39 -2.10
CA SER A 116 -16.14 0.71 -2.78
C SER A 116 -16.49 2.20 -2.67
N GLY A 117 -16.27 2.81 -1.49
CA GLY A 117 -16.43 4.25 -1.30
C GLY A 117 -15.49 5.08 -2.18
N LEU A 118 -14.21 4.69 -2.26
CA LEU A 118 -13.22 5.34 -3.13
C LEU A 118 -13.59 5.21 -4.61
N ASP A 119 -14.03 4.03 -5.06
CA ASP A 119 -14.45 3.83 -6.44
C ASP A 119 -15.62 4.75 -6.81
N ALA A 120 -16.64 4.82 -5.96
CA ALA A 120 -17.77 5.72 -6.14
C ALA A 120 -17.35 7.20 -6.15
N GLU A 121 -16.42 7.60 -5.27
CA GLU A 121 -15.86 8.96 -5.23
C GLU A 121 -15.07 9.29 -6.50
N PHE A 122 -14.40 8.31 -7.12
CA PHE A 122 -13.50 8.54 -8.23
C PHE A 122 -14.18 8.55 -9.61
N VAL A 123 -15.44 8.13 -9.71
CA VAL A 123 -16.21 8.20 -10.96
C VAL A 123 -16.18 9.61 -11.54
N GLY A 124 -15.66 9.75 -12.76
CA GLY A 124 -15.55 11.04 -13.47
C GLY A 124 -14.41 11.96 -13.03
N THR A 125 -13.55 11.56 -12.08
CA THR A 125 -12.45 12.40 -11.55
C THR A 125 -11.08 12.17 -12.21
N GLY A 126 -10.91 11.14 -13.02
CA GLY A 126 -9.62 10.68 -13.57
C GLY A 126 -8.69 9.99 -12.55
N VAL A 127 -9.14 9.81 -11.31
CA VAL A 127 -8.44 9.04 -10.27
C VAL A 127 -8.87 7.57 -10.32
N ARG A 128 -7.99 6.64 -9.93
CA ARG A 128 -8.27 5.20 -9.91
C ARG A 128 -8.03 4.60 -8.53
N ALA A 129 -8.92 3.70 -8.11
CA ALA A 129 -8.75 2.89 -6.91
C ALA A 129 -8.39 1.45 -7.30
N SER A 130 -7.44 0.85 -6.61
CA SER A 130 -7.05 -0.54 -6.81
C SER A 130 -6.73 -1.21 -5.48
N ILE A 131 -7.01 -2.51 -5.38
CA ILE A 131 -6.63 -3.32 -4.22
C ILE A 131 -5.80 -4.52 -4.66
N ILE A 132 -4.75 -4.83 -3.90
CA ILE A 132 -3.98 -6.05 -4.03
C ILE A 132 -4.21 -6.91 -2.79
N ARG A 133 -4.64 -8.16 -2.97
CA ARG A 133 -4.81 -9.12 -1.89
C ARG A 133 -4.36 -10.53 -2.27
N SER A 134 -4.15 -11.37 -1.27
CA SER A 134 -3.82 -12.77 -1.49
C SER A 134 -5.09 -13.57 -1.83
N ALA A 135 -5.03 -14.39 -2.89
CA ALA A 135 -6.16 -15.21 -3.34
C ALA A 135 -6.50 -16.40 -2.42
N GLY A 136 -5.65 -16.69 -1.41
CA GLY A 136 -5.78 -17.90 -0.60
C GLY A 136 -5.45 -17.70 0.88
N ILE A 137 -6.08 -18.52 1.73
CA ILE A 137 -5.77 -18.62 3.15
C ILE A 137 -4.33 -19.16 3.25
N ALA A 138 -3.42 -18.40 3.88
CA ALA A 138 -1.99 -18.73 4.03
C ALA A 138 -1.14 -18.77 2.75
N ALA A 139 -1.61 -18.27 1.60
CA ALA A 139 -0.79 -18.15 0.41
C ALA A 139 0.23 -17.01 0.58
N ARG A 140 1.51 -17.35 0.81
CA ARG A 140 2.61 -16.39 0.83
C ARG A 140 2.81 -15.87 -0.59
N VAL A 141 2.56 -14.59 -0.80
CA VAL A 141 2.83 -13.92 -2.07
C VAL A 141 4.25 -13.38 -2.08
N ALA A 142 5.01 -13.63 -3.15
CA ALA A 142 6.34 -13.06 -3.26
C ALA A 142 6.24 -11.54 -3.47
N PRO A 143 7.01 -10.71 -2.73
CA PRO A 143 6.97 -9.26 -2.89
C PRO A 143 7.26 -8.79 -4.32
N ALA A 144 8.07 -9.55 -5.08
CA ALA A 144 8.36 -9.25 -6.48
C ALA A 144 7.13 -9.39 -7.39
N ASP A 145 6.23 -10.33 -7.11
CA ASP A 145 5.01 -10.51 -7.90
C ASP A 145 4.03 -9.37 -7.62
N VAL A 146 3.89 -8.97 -6.35
CA VAL A 146 3.11 -7.77 -5.97
C VAL A 146 3.67 -6.52 -6.65
N ALA A 147 5.00 -6.34 -6.64
CA ALA A 147 5.64 -5.19 -7.27
C ALA A 147 5.38 -5.15 -8.78
N ARG A 148 5.43 -6.28 -9.48
CA ARG A 148 5.10 -6.36 -10.92
C ARG A 148 3.63 -5.97 -11.18
N VAL A 149 2.71 -6.44 -10.33
CA VAL A 149 1.29 -6.09 -10.42
C VAL A 149 1.08 -4.58 -10.20
N ILE A 150 1.68 -4.00 -9.15
CA ILE A 150 1.63 -2.55 -8.90
C ILE A 150 2.15 -1.78 -10.12
N ALA A 151 3.32 -2.19 -10.64
CA ALA A 151 3.93 -1.52 -11.78
C ALA A 151 3.07 -1.59 -13.05
N ALA A 152 2.34 -2.68 -13.27
CA ALA A 152 1.41 -2.81 -14.38
C ALA A 152 0.13 -1.96 -14.20
N MET A 153 -0.27 -1.68 -12.95
CA MET A 153 -1.46 -0.91 -12.64
C MET A 153 -1.25 0.60 -12.70
N VAL A 154 -0.12 1.08 -12.18
CA VAL A 154 0.17 2.51 -12.09
C VAL A 154 0.36 3.09 -13.50
N GLY A 155 -0.33 4.18 -13.81
CA GLY A 155 -0.18 4.86 -15.11
C GLY A 155 -0.77 4.13 -16.32
N SER A 156 -1.50 3.01 -16.14
CA SER A 156 -2.25 2.38 -17.22
C SER A 156 -3.36 3.33 -17.70
N GLY A 157 -3.41 3.66 -18.99
CA GLY A 157 -4.48 4.48 -19.61
C GLY A 157 -5.83 3.76 -19.74
N GLU A 158 -6.04 2.68 -18.98
CA GLU A 158 -7.28 1.92 -18.98
C GLU A 158 -8.42 2.65 -18.26
N SER A 159 -9.65 2.17 -18.52
CA SER A 159 -10.91 2.70 -18.02
C SER A 159 -10.91 2.94 -16.50
N MET A 160 -11.63 3.99 -16.09
CA MET A 160 -11.83 4.40 -14.70
C MET A 160 -12.78 3.46 -13.94
N HIS A 161 -12.32 2.24 -13.67
CA HIS A 161 -13.06 1.26 -12.89
C HIS A 161 -12.21 0.74 -11.75
N LEU A 162 -12.88 0.34 -10.67
CA LEU A 162 -12.29 -0.43 -9.59
C LEU A 162 -11.49 -1.61 -10.11
N ARG A 163 -10.22 -1.73 -9.71
CA ARG A 163 -9.40 -2.91 -9.98
C ARG A 163 -9.19 -3.73 -8.71
N LEU A 164 -9.81 -4.90 -8.69
CA LEU A 164 -9.52 -5.94 -7.73
C LEU A 164 -8.47 -6.89 -8.32
N VAL A 165 -7.29 -6.95 -7.70
CA VAL A 165 -6.24 -7.90 -8.08
C VAL A 165 -6.00 -8.92 -6.97
N GLU A 166 -6.27 -10.17 -7.27
CA GLU A 166 -5.94 -11.31 -6.42
C GLU A 166 -4.67 -11.97 -6.93
N VAL A 167 -3.62 -11.94 -6.11
CA VAL A 167 -2.35 -12.57 -6.47
C VAL A 167 -2.36 -14.03 -6.01
N ILE A 168 -2.27 -14.94 -6.98
CA ILE A 168 -2.20 -16.38 -6.76
C ILE A 168 -0.73 -16.80 -6.81
N SER A 169 -0.17 -17.25 -5.68
CA SER A 169 1.17 -17.84 -5.67
C SER A 169 1.19 -19.19 -6.37
N GLN A 170 2.02 -19.32 -7.41
CA GLN A 170 2.22 -20.55 -8.17
C GLN A 170 3.19 -21.54 -7.48
N HIS A 171 3.70 -21.24 -6.28
CA HIS A 171 4.64 -22.10 -5.55
C HIS A 171 4.14 -22.39 -4.12
N PRO A 172 3.97 -23.66 -3.72
CA PRO A 172 3.79 -24.02 -2.32
C PRO A 172 5.06 -23.65 -1.54
N ALA A 173 4.90 -23.09 -0.34
CA ALA A 173 6.03 -22.75 0.51
C ALA A 173 6.86 -24.01 0.83
N PRO A 174 8.21 -23.95 0.82
CA PRO A 174 9.02 -25.05 1.32
C PRO A 174 8.70 -25.26 2.81
N ALA A 175 8.52 -26.53 3.19
CA ALA A 175 8.22 -26.92 4.56
C ALA A 175 9.27 -26.37 5.54
N PRO A 176 8.87 -25.95 6.76
CA PRO A 176 9.83 -25.52 7.76
C PRO A 176 10.83 -26.63 8.03
N ALA A 177 12.12 -26.30 8.01
CA ALA A 177 13.20 -27.23 8.31
C ALA A 177 12.98 -27.81 9.71
N LYS A 178 12.81 -29.13 9.80
CA LYS A 178 12.74 -29.83 11.08
C LYS A 178 14.06 -29.62 11.81
N GLU A 179 14.01 -28.91 12.93
CA GLU A 179 15.10 -28.86 13.90
C GLU A 179 15.48 -30.30 14.27
N ARG A 180 16.66 -30.74 13.82
CA ARG A 180 17.28 -31.96 14.31
C ARG A 180 17.62 -31.72 15.78
N LYS A 181 16.79 -32.24 16.69
CA LYS A 181 17.17 -32.39 18.10
C LYS A 181 18.46 -33.23 18.14
N ALA A 182 19.56 -32.58 18.51
CA ALA A 182 20.80 -33.28 18.84
C ALA A 182 20.54 -34.22 20.01
N ARG A 183 20.97 -35.47 19.86
CA ARG A 183 20.97 -36.51 20.89
C ARG A 183 22.15 -36.31 21.82
#